data_AF-A0A3S3S9M2-F1
#
_entry.id   AF-A0A3S3S9M2-F1
#
_cell.length_a   1.000
_cell.length_b   1.000
_cell.length_c   1.000
_cell.angle_alpha   90.00
_cell.angle_beta   90.00
_cell.angle_gamma   90.00
#
_symmetry.space_group_name_H-M   'P 1'
#
loop_
_entity.id
_entity.type
_entity.pdbx_description
1 polymer ?
#
loop_
_entity_poly.entity_id
_entity_poly.type
_entity_poly.pdbx_seq_one_letter_code
_entity_poly.pdbx_strand_id
1 'polypeptide(L)'
;NLMTAGRGIVHSERTPEELRGAPMSISGLQTWLELPDGKEEVAPVFENTAVIRLPEIDAEGISGRVIIGAFSGLRSPVSTASDTLYADLRLAPGASVKIPPDAEERAIYTLEGEVSIAGDRFPAERLLVFKPGDEIVVSSERGAHFMLFGGASLGSRRYIWWNFVSSSKERIEQAKEEWKTGRFDIVPGDEEEFIPLPDN
;
A
#
# COMPACT_ATOMS: atom_id res chain seq x y z
N ASN A 1 -8.01 3.89 -3.71
CA ASN A 1 -8.79 2.64 -3.82
C ASN A 1 -8.24 1.66 -2.81
N LEU A 2 -9.12 0.95 -2.12
CA LEU A 2 -8.75 -0.23 -1.32
C LEU A 2 -9.57 -1.40 -1.85
N MET A 3 -8.89 -2.42 -2.36
CA MET A 3 -9.51 -3.64 -2.85
C MET A 3 -9.14 -4.79 -1.92
N THR A 4 -10.13 -5.32 -1.20
CA THR A 4 -9.99 -6.54 -0.41
C THR A 4 -10.32 -7.72 -1.31
N ALA A 5 -9.30 -8.49 -1.71
CA ALA A 5 -9.50 -9.66 -2.58
C ALA A 5 -10.19 -10.82 -1.85
N GLY A 6 -9.82 -11.09 -0.61
CA GLY A 6 -10.38 -12.20 0.18
C GLY A 6 -10.27 -13.53 -0.56
N ARG A 7 -11.38 -14.28 -0.62
CA ARG A 7 -11.44 -15.59 -1.31
C ARG A 7 -11.17 -15.52 -2.82
N GLY A 8 -11.15 -14.32 -3.41
CA GLY A 8 -10.87 -14.12 -4.82
C GLY A 8 -11.57 -12.89 -5.40
N ILE A 9 -10.83 -12.13 -6.22
CA ILE A 9 -11.38 -11.06 -7.07
C ILE A 9 -10.62 -11.07 -8.40
N VAL A 10 -11.32 -10.77 -9.49
CA VAL A 10 -10.73 -10.49 -10.79
C VAL A 10 -11.05 -9.05 -11.14
N HIS A 11 -10.05 -8.30 -11.59
CA HIS A 11 -10.21 -6.90 -11.95
C HIS A 11 -9.26 -6.54 -13.09
N SER A 12 -9.60 -5.45 -13.78
CA SER A 12 -8.70 -4.79 -14.73
C SER A 12 -8.49 -3.33 -14.34
N GLU A 13 -7.27 -2.83 -14.52
CA GLU A 13 -6.92 -1.43 -14.32
C GLU A 13 -6.49 -0.88 -15.68
N ARG A 14 -7.38 -0.12 -16.33
CA ARG A 14 -7.16 0.41 -17.68
C ARG A 14 -7.15 1.93 -17.68
N THR A 15 -6.38 2.50 -18.61
CA THR A 15 -6.55 3.89 -19.01
C THR A 15 -7.95 4.09 -19.60
N PRO A 16 -8.71 5.11 -19.15
CA PRO A 16 -9.99 5.50 -19.74
C PRO A 16 -9.89 5.69 -21.25
N GLU A 17 -10.89 5.23 -22.00
CA GLU A 17 -10.83 5.22 -23.47
C GLU A 17 -10.60 6.63 -24.04
N GLU A 18 -11.22 7.65 -23.46
CA GLU A 18 -11.09 9.05 -23.92
C GLU A 18 -9.66 9.61 -23.79
N LEU A 19 -8.84 9.01 -22.94
CA LEU A 19 -7.46 9.44 -22.67
C LEU A 19 -6.43 8.63 -23.46
N ARG A 20 -6.85 7.58 -24.19
CA ARG A 20 -5.94 6.75 -24.98
C ARG A 20 -5.44 7.51 -26.21
N GLY A 21 -4.15 7.39 -26.50
CA GLY A 21 -3.50 8.02 -27.66
C GLY A 21 -2.89 9.40 -27.42
N ALA A 22 -3.12 10.02 -26.25
CA ALA A 22 -2.41 11.22 -25.82
C ALA A 22 -1.20 10.87 -24.93
N PRO A 23 -0.13 11.70 -24.90
CA PRO A 23 0.92 11.56 -23.90
C PRO A 23 0.32 11.68 -22.50
N MET A 24 0.55 10.68 -21.67
CA MET A 24 0.17 10.70 -20.25
C MET A 24 1.36 10.35 -19.37
N SER A 25 1.42 11.00 -18.22
CA SER A 25 2.26 10.59 -17.11
C SER A 25 1.38 9.95 -16.04
N ILE A 26 1.79 8.79 -15.54
CA ILE A 26 1.21 8.16 -14.36
C ILE A 26 2.26 8.13 -13.25
N SER A 27 1.87 8.59 -12.07
CA SER A 27 2.65 8.47 -10.85
C SER A 27 1.70 7.97 -9.77
N GLY A 28 2.01 6.82 -9.21
CA GLY A 28 1.16 6.14 -8.25
C GLY A 28 1.91 5.03 -7.55
N LEU A 29 1.33 4.56 -6.44
CA LEU A 29 1.83 3.44 -5.69
C LEU A 29 0.73 2.39 -5.56
N GLN A 30 1.11 1.15 -5.77
CA GLN A 30 0.28 -0.01 -5.49
C GLN A 30 0.97 -0.79 -4.38
N THR A 31 0.24 -1.04 -3.29
CA THR A 31 0.73 -1.78 -2.14
C THR A 31 -0.28 -2.86 -1.81
N TRP A 32 0.20 -4.08 -1.57
CA TRP A 32 -0.65 -5.19 -1.13
C TRP A 32 -0.60 -5.28 0.39
N LEU A 33 -1.78 -5.31 1.01
CA LEU A 33 -1.94 -5.54 2.44
C LEU A 33 -2.39 -6.99 2.62
N GLU A 34 -1.58 -7.78 3.33
CA GLU A 34 -1.93 -9.16 3.62
C GLU A 34 -3.08 -9.18 4.65
N LEU A 35 -4.07 -10.05 4.42
CA LEU A 35 -5.18 -10.23 5.35
C LEU A 35 -4.73 -11.06 6.57
N PRO A 36 -5.16 -10.71 7.79
CA PRO A 36 -4.83 -11.47 8.99
C PRO A 36 -5.50 -12.84 9.00
N ASP A 37 -5.03 -13.71 9.90
CA ASP A 37 -5.54 -15.07 10.04
C ASP A 37 -7.06 -15.09 10.25
N GLY A 38 -7.75 -16.01 9.57
CA GLY A 38 -9.20 -16.10 9.61
C GLY A 38 -9.95 -15.04 8.78
N LYS A 39 -9.24 -14.13 8.11
CA LYS A 39 -9.83 -13.16 7.17
C LYS A 39 -9.49 -13.42 5.70
N GLU A 40 -8.61 -14.37 5.40
CA GLU A 40 -8.17 -14.67 4.03
C GLU A 40 -9.34 -15.05 3.08
N GLU A 41 -10.41 -15.65 3.59
CA GLU A 41 -11.55 -16.12 2.77
C GLU A 41 -12.81 -15.23 2.88
N VAL A 42 -12.66 -13.97 3.33
CA VAL A 42 -13.80 -13.03 3.33
C VAL A 42 -14.29 -12.76 1.90
N ALA A 43 -15.53 -12.29 1.78
CA ALA A 43 -16.04 -11.85 0.49
C ALA A 43 -15.20 -10.67 -0.04
N PRO A 44 -14.96 -10.62 -1.36
CA PRO A 44 -14.23 -9.52 -1.97
C PRO A 44 -15.01 -8.20 -1.81
N VAL A 45 -14.29 -7.11 -1.60
CA VAL A 45 -14.87 -5.77 -1.44
C VAL A 45 -13.97 -4.74 -2.13
N PHE A 46 -14.57 -3.78 -2.82
CA PHE A 46 -13.88 -2.62 -3.37
C PHE A 46 -14.43 -1.33 -2.75
N GLU A 47 -13.55 -0.52 -2.20
CA GLU A 47 -13.88 0.77 -1.60
C GLU A 47 -13.05 1.89 -2.22
N ASN A 48 -13.73 2.95 -2.65
CA ASN A 48 -13.11 4.20 -3.05
C ASN A 48 -13.33 5.25 -1.94
N THR A 49 -12.24 5.86 -1.48
CA THR A 49 -12.30 7.00 -0.57
C THR A 49 -11.80 8.24 -1.31
N ALA A 50 -12.68 9.22 -1.49
CA ALA A 50 -12.34 10.48 -2.13
C ALA A 50 -11.33 11.28 -1.31
N VAL A 51 -10.47 12.05 -1.98
CA VAL A 51 -9.41 12.85 -1.34
C VAL A 51 -9.92 13.78 -0.23
N ILE A 52 -11.10 14.36 -0.40
CA ILE A 52 -11.73 15.27 0.58
C ILE A 52 -12.10 14.58 1.91
N ARG A 53 -12.16 13.25 1.92
CA ARG A 53 -12.43 12.44 3.12
C ARG A 53 -11.16 12.03 3.84
N LEU A 54 -9.99 12.18 3.21
CA LEU A 54 -8.71 11.83 3.81
C LEU A 54 -8.17 13.03 4.62
N PRO A 55 -7.84 12.84 5.91
CA PRO A 55 -7.28 13.91 6.73
C PRO A 55 -6.01 14.50 6.12
N GLU A 56 -5.93 15.82 6.15
CA GLU A 56 -4.79 16.58 5.65
C GLU A 56 -3.83 16.90 6.79
N ILE A 57 -2.55 16.70 6.53
CA ILE A 57 -1.45 17.12 7.39
C ILE A 57 -0.96 18.44 6.79
N ASP A 58 -0.94 19.49 7.61
CA ASP A 58 -0.34 20.78 7.29
C ASP A 58 0.15 21.43 8.59
N ALA A 59 1.42 21.21 8.92
CA ALA A 59 2.03 21.71 10.16
C ALA A 59 3.56 21.75 10.05
N GLU A 60 4.18 22.84 10.50
CA GLU A 60 5.64 22.94 10.74
C GLU A 60 6.52 22.51 9.54
N GLY A 61 6.13 22.86 8.32
CA GLY A 61 6.86 22.48 7.10
C GLY A 61 6.65 21.03 6.67
N ILE A 62 5.66 20.36 7.26
CA ILE A 62 5.18 19.03 6.86
C ILE A 62 3.82 19.21 6.19
N SER A 63 3.65 18.63 5.01
CA SER A 63 2.34 18.53 4.36
C SER A 63 2.06 17.13 3.87
N GLY A 64 0.79 16.75 3.69
CA GLY A 64 0.47 15.40 3.26
C GLY A 64 -0.93 14.93 3.66
N ARG A 65 -1.13 13.61 3.66
CA ARG A 65 -2.41 13.00 4.05
C ARG A 65 -2.23 11.68 4.78
N VAL A 66 -3.11 11.42 5.74
CA VAL A 66 -3.29 10.08 6.32
C VAL A 66 -4.24 9.30 5.42
N ILE A 67 -3.72 8.31 4.70
CA ILE A 67 -4.49 7.53 3.72
C ILE A 67 -5.18 6.36 4.41
N ILE A 68 -4.48 5.63 5.27
CA ILE A 68 -5.02 4.54 6.09
C ILE A 68 -4.47 4.65 7.52
N GLY A 69 -5.33 4.35 8.50
CA GLY A 69 -4.94 4.35 9.91
C GLY A 69 -4.92 5.73 10.55
N ALA A 70 -3.92 5.97 11.39
CA ALA A 70 -3.77 7.21 12.11
C ALA A 70 -2.30 7.66 12.15
N PHE A 71 -2.09 8.98 12.08
CA PHE A 71 -0.77 9.60 12.20
C PHE A 71 -0.94 11.06 12.64
N SER A 72 -0.06 11.54 13.54
CA SER A 72 -0.08 12.91 14.06
C SER A 72 -1.45 13.36 14.60
N GLY A 73 -2.14 12.47 15.32
CA GLY A 73 -3.48 12.75 15.88
C GLY A 73 -4.64 12.74 14.87
N LEU A 74 -4.36 12.56 13.58
CA LEU A 74 -5.36 12.44 12.52
C LEU A 74 -5.69 10.98 12.24
N ARG A 75 -6.92 10.68 11.84
CA ARG A 75 -7.39 9.32 11.53
C ARG A 75 -8.15 9.25 10.22
N SER A 76 -7.70 8.40 9.32
CA SER A 76 -8.38 8.09 8.07
C SER A 76 -9.68 7.31 8.32
N PRO A 77 -10.75 7.55 7.52
CA PRO A 77 -11.97 6.75 7.58
C PRO A 77 -11.84 5.39 6.88
N VAL A 78 -10.72 5.10 6.20
CA VAL A 78 -10.52 3.84 5.48
C VAL A 78 -10.46 2.68 6.48
N SER A 79 -11.34 1.70 6.28
CA SER A 79 -11.41 0.50 7.12
C SER A 79 -10.40 -0.54 6.65
N THR A 80 -9.70 -1.19 7.59
CA THR A 80 -8.77 -2.29 7.32
C THR A 80 -9.02 -3.47 8.24
N ALA A 81 -8.54 -4.65 7.83
CA ALA A 81 -8.68 -5.88 8.62
C ALA A 81 -7.68 -5.96 9.79
N SER A 82 -6.61 -5.16 9.75
CA SER A 82 -5.56 -5.04 10.76
C SER A 82 -5.13 -3.59 10.93
N ASP A 83 -4.48 -3.29 12.05
CA ASP A 83 -3.87 -1.99 12.29
C ASP A 83 -2.85 -1.70 11.17
N THR A 84 -3.11 -0.62 10.44
CA THR A 84 -2.34 -0.22 9.26
C THR A 84 -1.97 1.24 9.41
N LEU A 85 -0.71 1.59 9.16
CA LEU A 85 -0.22 2.95 9.03
C LEU A 85 0.08 3.17 7.54
N TYR A 86 -0.55 4.15 6.91
CA TYR A 86 -0.26 4.51 5.52
C TYR A 86 -0.49 6.02 5.32
N ALA A 87 0.60 6.78 5.14
CA ALA A 87 0.55 8.23 5.01
C ALA A 87 1.47 8.73 3.88
N ASP A 88 0.97 9.70 3.12
CA ASP A 88 1.73 10.48 2.15
C ASP A 88 2.29 11.71 2.86
N LEU A 89 3.61 11.92 2.83
CA LEU A 89 4.29 13.00 3.56
C LEU A 89 5.29 13.75 2.68
N ARG A 90 5.23 15.08 2.77
CA ARG A 90 6.19 16.00 2.18
C ARG A 90 6.82 16.84 3.28
N LEU A 91 8.14 17.01 3.18
CA LEU A 91 8.91 17.92 4.01
C LEU A 91 9.37 19.10 3.15
N ALA A 92 9.17 20.31 3.65
CA ALA A 92 9.83 21.50 3.15
C ALA A 92 11.35 21.44 3.44
N PRO A 93 12.18 22.21 2.73
CA PRO A 93 13.60 22.34 3.04
C PRO A 93 13.84 22.72 4.50
N GLY A 94 14.68 21.95 5.20
CA GLY A 94 15.01 22.13 6.61
C GLY A 94 13.97 21.58 7.60
N ALA A 95 12.84 21.05 7.11
CA ALA A 95 11.81 20.47 7.98
C ALA A 95 12.15 19.05 8.43
N SER A 96 11.46 18.60 9.47
CA SER A 96 11.56 17.25 10.00
C SER A 96 10.23 16.76 10.55
N VAL A 97 10.02 15.45 10.52
CA VAL A 97 8.87 14.80 11.11
C VAL A 97 9.33 13.69 12.04
N LYS A 98 8.66 13.57 13.19
CA LYS A 98 8.83 12.47 14.13
C LYS A 98 7.84 11.36 13.80
N ILE A 99 8.34 10.13 13.74
CA ILE A 99 7.55 8.93 13.55
C ILE A 99 7.61 8.15 14.87
N PRO A 100 6.55 8.20 15.69
CA PRO A 100 6.52 7.51 16.97
C PRO A 100 6.52 5.98 16.77
N PRO A 101 6.92 5.21 17.79
CA PRO A 101 6.89 3.75 17.77
C PRO A 101 5.51 3.14 18.05
N ASP A 102 4.44 3.84 17.67
CA ASP A 102 3.06 3.43 17.94
C ASP A 102 2.62 2.25 17.06
N ALA A 103 3.18 2.15 15.84
CA ALA A 103 3.02 0.98 14.97
C ALA A 103 4.22 0.04 15.15
N GLU A 104 3.94 -1.26 15.21
CA GLU A 104 4.94 -2.31 15.45
C GLU A 104 5.97 -2.34 14.32
N GLU A 105 5.51 -2.47 13.09
CA GLU A 105 6.33 -2.40 11.89
C GLU A 105 6.18 -1.04 11.23
N ARG A 106 7.29 -0.44 10.81
CA ARG A 106 7.31 0.88 10.15
C ARG A 106 8.43 0.95 9.12
N ALA A 107 8.16 1.61 8.01
CA ALA A 107 9.12 1.90 6.96
C ALA A 107 8.74 3.19 6.23
N ILE A 108 9.70 3.77 5.50
CA ILE A 108 9.41 4.80 4.51
C ILE A 108 9.91 4.40 3.12
N TYR A 109 9.22 4.88 2.09
CA TYR A 109 9.71 4.87 0.71
C TYR A 109 9.82 6.29 0.18
N THR A 110 11.03 6.73 -0.15
CA THR A 110 11.27 8.09 -0.66
C THR A 110 10.94 8.15 -2.15
N LEU A 111 9.97 8.98 -2.51
CA LEU A 111 9.52 9.21 -3.89
C LEU A 111 10.36 10.29 -4.58
N GLU A 112 10.66 11.36 -3.85
CA GLU A 112 11.42 12.50 -4.38
C GLU A 112 12.32 13.09 -3.29
N GLY A 113 13.46 13.64 -3.71
CA GLY A 113 14.40 14.32 -2.84
C GLY A 113 15.33 13.39 -2.08
N GLU A 114 15.70 13.80 -0.88
CA GLU A 114 16.65 13.10 -0.01
C GLU A 114 16.19 13.24 1.43
N VAL A 115 16.24 12.15 2.19
CA VAL A 115 15.90 12.14 3.62
C VAL A 115 17.14 11.85 4.46
N SER A 116 17.20 12.47 5.63
CA SER A 116 18.26 12.27 6.62
C SER A 116 17.67 11.67 7.89
N ILE A 117 18.27 10.56 8.36
CA ILE A 117 17.88 9.85 9.59
C ILE A 117 19.15 9.54 10.36
N ALA A 118 19.22 9.96 11.63
CA ALA A 118 20.38 9.74 12.51
C ALA A 118 21.74 10.21 11.92
N GLY A 119 21.73 11.21 11.03
CA GLY A 119 22.92 11.75 10.37
C GLY A 119 23.26 11.11 9.03
N ASP A 120 22.69 9.94 8.72
CA ASP A 120 22.82 9.29 7.41
C ASP A 120 21.82 9.88 6.41
N ARG A 121 22.24 9.96 5.14
CA ARG A 121 21.43 10.50 4.03
C ARG A 121 21.03 9.40 3.07
N PHE A 122 19.77 9.41 2.67
CA PHE A 122 19.19 8.43 1.76
C PHE A 122 18.49 9.13 0.60
N PRO A 123 18.85 8.82 -0.66
CA PRO A 123 18.21 9.41 -1.83
C PRO A 123 16.80 8.86 -2.03
N ALA A 124 16.09 9.43 -3.01
CA ALA A 124 14.86 8.85 -3.57
C ALA A 124 15.05 7.39 -4.04
N GLU A 125 13.93 6.70 -4.22
CA GLU A 125 13.85 5.30 -4.63
C GLU A 125 14.52 4.35 -3.63
N ARG A 126 14.32 4.63 -2.34
CA ARG A 126 14.83 3.81 -1.24
C ARG A 126 13.71 3.45 -0.27
N LEU A 127 13.63 2.15 0.02
CA LEU A 127 12.84 1.61 1.11
C LEU A 127 13.72 1.53 2.36
N LEU A 128 13.34 2.24 3.42
CA LEU A 128 14.03 2.23 4.70
C LEU A 128 13.12 1.58 5.74
N VAL A 129 13.52 0.40 6.22
CA VAL A 129 12.78 -0.34 7.25
C VAL A 129 13.33 0.03 8.62
N PHE A 130 12.44 0.35 9.55
CA PHE A 130 12.82 0.75 10.89
C PHE A 130 12.68 -0.41 11.86
N LYS A 131 13.57 -0.43 12.86
CA LYS A 131 13.47 -1.40 13.94
C LYS A 131 12.24 -1.10 14.81
N PRO A 132 11.45 -2.11 15.20
CA PRO A 132 10.34 -1.92 16.12
C PRO A 132 10.79 -1.27 17.43
N GLY A 133 9.97 -0.34 17.96
CA GLY A 133 10.23 0.37 19.21
C GLY A 133 11.08 1.64 19.11
N ASP A 134 11.83 1.85 18.02
CA ASP A 134 12.67 3.05 17.87
C ASP A 134 11.82 4.28 17.48
N GLU A 135 12.02 5.42 18.15
CA GLU A 135 11.51 6.70 17.65
C GLU A 135 12.39 7.16 16.48
N ILE A 136 11.78 7.47 15.33
CA ILE A 136 12.50 7.85 14.13
C ILE A 136 12.23 9.33 13.83
N VAL A 137 13.30 10.09 13.58
CA VAL A 137 13.19 11.46 13.06
C VAL A 137 13.68 11.47 11.63
N VAL A 138 12.77 11.80 10.72
CA VAL A 138 13.06 11.97 9.29
C VAL A 138 13.17 13.46 9.02
N SER A 139 14.29 13.91 8.48
CA SER A 139 14.53 15.31 8.12
C SER A 139 14.96 15.43 6.67
N SER A 140 14.90 16.64 6.10
CA SER A 140 15.45 16.87 4.76
C SER A 140 16.01 18.28 4.63
N GLU A 141 17.24 18.41 4.14
CA GLU A 141 17.85 19.73 3.89
C GLU A 141 17.22 20.44 2.69
N ARG A 142 16.84 19.70 1.66
CA ARG A 142 16.33 20.23 0.38
C ARG A 142 14.85 19.98 0.16
N GLY A 143 14.18 19.36 1.12
CA GLY A 143 12.83 18.86 1.00
C GLY A 143 12.78 17.45 0.42
N ALA A 144 11.72 16.73 0.77
CA ALA A 144 11.52 15.34 0.36
C ALA A 144 10.03 15.01 0.27
N HIS A 145 9.69 14.04 -0.57
CA HIS A 145 8.36 13.44 -0.65
C HIS A 145 8.52 11.94 -0.44
N PHE A 146 7.83 11.38 0.56
CA PHE A 146 7.92 9.96 0.87
C PHE A 146 6.59 9.43 1.41
N MET A 147 6.42 8.12 1.26
CA MET A 147 5.36 7.39 1.94
C MET A 147 5.87 6.86 3.26
N LEU A 148 5.05 6.95 4.30
CA LEU A 148 5.19 6.21 5.54
C LEU A 148 4.18 5.06 5.51
N PHE A 149 4.66 3.84 5.73
CA PHE A 149 3.80 2.68 5.87
C PHE A 149 4.27 1.74 6.97
N GLY A 150 3.33 0.95 7.49
CA GLY A 150 3.55 0.10 8.64
C GLY A 150 2.25 -0.49 9.16
N GLY A 151 2.29 -1.07 10.35
CA GLY A 151 1.11 -1.67 10.97
C GLY A 151 1.44 -2.73 11.99
N ALA A 152 0.44 -3.52 12.32
CA ALA A 152 0.60 -4.74 13.11
C ALA A 152 1.39 -5.79 12.31
N SER A 153 2.31 -6.48 12.99
CA SER A 153 2.94 -7.66 12.41
C SER A 153 1.93 -8.79 12.21
N LEU A 154 2.21 -9.68 11.26
CA LEU A 154 1.38 -10.85 11.04
C LEU A 154 1.87 -12.02 11.89
N GLY A 155 0.93 -12.67 12.58
CA GLY A 155 1.24 -13.77 13.50
C GLY A 155 1.68 -15.05 12.80
N SER A 156 1.37 -15.24 11.53
CA SER A 156 1.71 -16.45 10.78
C SER A 156 2.35 -16.14 9.43
N ARG A 157 3.14 -17.10 8.93
CA ARG A 157 3.86 -16.97 7.67
C ARG A 157 2.88 -16.85 6.49
N ARG A 158 3.20 -15.98 5.54
CA ARG A 158 2.52 -15.92 4.24
C ARG A 158 3.36 -16.55 3.13
N TYR A 159 2.67 -17.19 2.22
CA TYR A 159 3.21 -17.69 0.96
C TYR A 159 2.64 -16.80 -0.14
N ILE A 160 3.52 -16.32 -1.00
CA ILE A 160 3.17 -15.57 -2.20
C ILE A 160 3.60 -16.37 -3.42
N TRP A 161 2.68 -16.51 -4.37
CA TRP A 161 2.97 -17.02 -5.70
C TRP A 161 2.10 -16.24 -6.70
N TRP A 162 2.74 -15.56 -7.65
CA TRP A 162 2.06 -14.67 -8.60
C TRP A 162 1.11 -13.70 -7.87
N ASN A 163 -0.19 -13.73 -8.18
CA ASN A 163 -1.23 -12.90 -7.59
C ASN A 163 -1.94 -13.55 -6.39
N PHE A 164 -1.45 -14.70 -5.90
CA PHE A 164 -2.05 -15.41 -4.77
C PHE A 164 -1.18 -15.31 -3.53
N VAL A 165 -1.80 -14.88 -2.43
CA VAL A 165 -1.18 -14.79 -1.11
C VAL A 165 -2.05 -15.52 -0.11
N SER A 166 -1.48 -16.46 0.64
CA SER A 166 -2.20 -17.21 1.70
C SER A 166 -1.24 -17.74 2.76
N SER A 167 -1.76 -18.01 3.95
CA SER A 167 -1.06 -18.79 4.99
C SER A 167 -0.94 -20.29 4.65
N SER A 168 -1.66 -20.80 3.64
CA SER A 168 -1.60 -22.21 3.18
C SER A 168 -1.10 -22.32 1.74
N LYS A 169 -0.10 -23.19 1.53
CA LYS A 169 0.37 -23.54 0.17
C LYS A 169 -0.69 -24.32 -0.59
N GLU A 170 -1.42 -25.19 0.09
CA GLU A 170 -2.49 -26.01 -0.48
C GLU A 170 -3.62 -25.12 -1.02
N ARG A 171 -3.95 -24.04 -0.31
CA ARG A 171 -4.92 -23.05 -0.77
C ARG A 171 -4.46 -22.33 -2.05
N ILE A 172 -3.16 -22.01 -2.15
CA ILE A 172 -2.58 -21.45 -3.39
C ILE A 172 -2.72 -22.43 -4.55
N GLU A 173 -2.43 -23.72 -4.35
CA GLU A 173 -2.62 -24.72 -5.42
C GLU A 173 -4.08 -24.85 -5.86
N GLN A 174 -5.03 -24.74 -4.93
CA GLN A 174 -6.47 -24.68 -5.26
C GLN A 174 -6.81 -23.43 -6.09
N ALA A 175 -6.31 -22.26 -5.70
CA ALA A 175 -6.53 -21.01 -6.43
C ALA A 175 -5.94 -21.07 -7.86
N LYS A 176 -4.78 -21.72 -8.04
CA LYS A 176 -4.21 -21.97 -9.37
C LYS A 176 -5.14 -22.79 -10.25
N GLU A 177 -5.70 -23.88 -9.72
CA GLU A 177 -6.64 -24.71 -10.46
C GLU A 177 -7.93 -23.96 -10.76
N GLU A 178 -8.45 -23.19 -9.80
CA GLU A 178 -9.62 -22.33 -9.98
C GLU A 178 -9.41 -21.31 -11.11
N TRP A 179 -8.23 -20.68 -11.18
CA TRP A 179 -7.90 -19.74 -12.24
C TRP A 179 -7.75 -20.43 -13.60
N LYS A 180 -7.02 -21.55 -13.67
CA LYS A 180 -6.85 -22.35 -14.88
C LYS A 180 -8.18 -22.85 -15.46
N THR A 181 -9.14 -23.17 -14.60
CA THR A 181 -10.44 -23.74 -14.98
C THR A 181 -11.55 -22.69 -15.13
N GLY A 182 -11.24 -21.40 -14.98
CA GLY A 182 -12.22 -20.32 -15.13
C GLY A 182 -13.30 -20.29 -14.03
N ARG A 183 -12.95 -20.69 -12.80
CA ARG A 183 -13.86 -20.69 -11.64
C ARG A 183 -13.92 -19.35 -10.90
N PHE A 184 -13.05 -18.41 -11.25
CA PHE A 184 -13.18 -17.03 -10.79
C PHE A 184 -14.20 -16.27 -11.64
N ASP A 185 -14.80 -15.23 -11.06
CA ASP A 185 -15.71 -14.34 -11.78
C ASP A 185 -14.99 -13.66 -12.97
N ILE A 186 -15.74 -13.38 -14.03
CA ILE A 186 -15.24 -12.62 -15.18
C ILE A 186 -15.39 -11.11 -14.94
N VAL A 187 -14.48 -10.32 -15.50
CA VAL A 187 -14.61 -8.86 -15.50
C VAL A 187 -15.62 -8.46 -16.59
N PRO A 188 -16.74 -7.80 -16.23
CA PRO A 188 -17.72 -7.37 -17.24
C PRO A 188 -17.07 -6.43 -18.28
N GLY A 189 -17.23 -6.74 -19.56
CA GLY A 189 -16.64 -5.98 -20.67
C GLY A 189 -15.18 -6.32 -20.99
N ASP A 190 -14.59 -7.33 -20.34
CA ASP A 190 -13.23 -7.84 -20.56
C ASP A 190 -13.26 -9.37 -20.76
N GLU A 191 -14.31 -9.90 -21.40
CA GLU A 191 -14.56 -11.35 -21.50
C GLU A 191 -13.55 -12.10 -22.38
N GLU A 192 -12.86 -11.39 -23.29
CA GLU A 192 -11.91 -11.98 -24.24
C GLU A 192 -10.46 -11.95 -23.74
N GLU A 193 -10.16 -11.11 -22.75
CA GLU A 193 -8.80 -10.95 -22.23
C GLU A 193 -8.57 -11.83 -20.98
N PHE A 194 -7.58 -12.72 -21.05
CA PHE A 194 -7.21 -13.62 -19.97
C PHE A 194 -5.70 -13.72 -19.84
N ILE A 195 -5.18 -13.54 -18.62
CA ILE A 195 -3.75 -13.70 -18.33
C ILE A 195 -3.53 -15.12 -17.79
N PRO A 196 -2.84 -16.01 -18.53
CA PRO A 196 -2.58 -17.35 -18.05
C PRO A 196 -1.62 -17.34 -16.85
N LEU A 197 -1.65 -18.41 -16.07
CA LEU A 197 -0.64 -18.63 -15.03
C LEU A 197 0.76 -18.65 -15.65
N PRO A 198 1.79 -18.11 -14.97
CA PRO A 198 3.17 -18.28 -15.40
C PRO A 198 3.57 -19.77 -15.36
N ASP A 199 4.51 -20.14 -16.24
CA ASP A 199 4.98 -21.53 -16.36
C ASP A 199 5.78 -22.02 -15.14
N ASN A 200 6.23 -21.11 -14.24
CA ASN A 200 6.94 -21.41 -12.99
C ASN A 200 6.57 -20.44 -11.87
#